data_AF-A0A7J5EHI2-F1
#
_entry.id   AF-A0A7J5EHI2-F1
#
_cell.length_a   1.000
_cell.length_b   1.000
_cell.length_c   1.000
_cell.angle_alpha   90.00
_cell.angle_beta   90.00
_cell.angle_gamma   90.00
#
_symmetry.space_group_name_H-M   'P 1'
#
loop_
_entity.id
_entity.type
_entity.pdbx_description
1 polymer ?
#
loop_
_entity_poly.entity_id
_entity_poly.type
_entity_poly.pdbx_seq_one_letter_code
_entity_poly.pdbx_strand_id
1 'polypeptide(L)'
;MSDIHFDQDGEPNEPHASCTEIRWRYFPNPGTRGAPRIVHDKRNGGAPLYTAHDVPYPELCERVDRVPGYYRGDQVDENRRVIPGTKPFYVTIATEPRNAAGAGSATEELLRQVVEANTRQSETVINQGAALMREQRKAMKEMRKLIRTVARPDLRDVFKRDDIAELLTRLGLRDDEDEEGEEEEEEANADGVVKDIKDIANQVFSAFETYMLDRAAQRAEA
;
A
#
# COMPACT_ATOMS: atom_id res chain seq x y z
N MET A 1 7.32 -9.15 -24.47
CA MET A 1 8.52 -8.30 -24.25
C MET A 1 9.33 -8.96 -23.14
N SER A 2 10.65 -8.87 -23.18
CA SER A 2 11.51 -9.51 -22.18
C SER A 2 11.47 -8.74 -20.86
N ASP A 3 11.34 -9.45 -19.74
CA ASP A 3 11.23 -8.89 -18.39
C ASP A 3 12.53 -8.27 -17.85
N ILE A 4 13.61 -8.29 -18.65
CA ILE A 4 14.95 -7.83 -18.25
C ILE A 4 15.50 -6.73 -19.15
N HIS A 5 14.76 -6.30 -20.17
CA HIS A 5 15.25 -5.33 -21.15
C HIS A 5 14.76 -3.92 -20.86
N PHE A 6 15.23 -3.36 -19.76
CA PHE A 6 14.92 -1.99 -19.35
C PHE A 6 16.20 -1.14 -19.33
N ASP A 7 16.10 0.14 -19.68
CA ASP A 7 17.21 1.08 -19.51
C ASP A 7 17.27 1.64 -18.07
N GLN A 8 18.14 2.64 -17.85
CA GLN A 8 18.36 3.18 -16.50
C GLN A 8 17.12 3.87 -15.94
N ASP A 9 16.29 4.42 -16.81
CA ASP A 9 15.08 5.17 -16.47
C ASP A 9 13.86 4.23 -16.31
N GLY A 10 14.05 2.94 -16.58
CA GLY A 10 12.99 1.92 -16.54
C GLY A 10 12.19 1.82 -17.84
N GLU A 11 12.65 2.48 -18.91
CA GLU A 11 12.00 2.41 -20.22
C GLU A 11 12.39 1.11 -20.93
N PRO A 12 11.47 0.46 -21.67
CA PRO A 12 11.79 -0.69 -22.49
C PRO A 12 12.92 -0.35 -23.48
N ASN A 13 13.93 -1.22 -23.53
CA ASN A 13 15.08 -1.09 -24.41
C ASN A 13 15.19 -2.35 -25.26
N GLU A 14 15.53 -2.24 -26.54
CA GLU A 14 15.67 -3.43 -27.39
C GLU A 14 17.12 -3.93 -27.44
N PRO A 15 17.34 -5.25 -27.50
CA PRO A 15 18.66 -5.80 -27.81
C PRO A 15 19.14 -5.32 -29.18
N HIS A 16 20.41 -4.95 -29.24
CA HIS A 16 21.08 -4.69 -30.51
C HIS A 16 21.07 -5.95 -31.39
N ALA A 17 20.98 -5.80 -32.71
CA ALA A 17 20.86 -6.94 -33.64
C ALA A 17 21.99 -7.97 -33.55
N SER A 18 23.18 -7.54 -33.12
CA SER A 18 24.36 -8.39 -32.92
C SER A 18 24.53 -8.89 -31.47
N CYS A 19 23.59 -8.56 -30.58
CA CYS A 19 23.62 -8.99 -29.18
C CYS A 19 23.28 -10.47 -29.10
N THR A 20 24.19 -11.26 -28.55
CA THR A 20 23.96 -12.70 -28.33
C THR A 20 23.84 -13.01 -26.85
N GLU A 21 24.72 -12.43 -26.04
CA GLU A 21 24.76 -12.60 -24.59
C GLU A 21 24.69 -11.23 -23.88
N ILE A 22 24.33 -11.26 -22.60
CA ILE A 22 24.37 -10.12 -21.68
C ILE A 22 25.39 -10.45 -20.60
N ARG A 23 26.33 -9.52 -20.36
CA ARG A 23 27.31 -9.61 -19.26
C ARG A 23 26.84 -8.81 -18.06
N TRP A 24 26.64 -9.47 -16.93
CA TRP A 24 26.07 -8.85 -15.73
C TRP A 24 27.12 -8.26 -14.78
N ARG A 25 26.80 -7.08 -14.25
CA ARG A 25 27.56 -6.40 -13.21
C ARG A 25 26.64 -5.95 -12.08
N TYR A 26 27.13 -6.04 -10.86
CA TYR A 26 26.40 -5.72 -9.64
C TYR A 26 26.84 -4.37 -9.07
N PHE A 27 25.85 -3.54 -8.73
CA PHE A 27 26.02 -2.31 -8.00
C PHE A 27 25.59 -2.54 -6.54
N PRO A 28 26.54 -2.79 -5.62
CA PRO A 28 26.22 -2.99 -4.21
C PRO A 28 25.54 -1.77 -3.58
N ASN A 29 25.92 -0.56 -4.02
CA ASN A 29 25.38 0.70 -3.51
C ASN A 29 25.02 1.62 -4.70
N PRO A 30 23.80 1.51 -5.26
CA PRO A 30 23.36 2.41 -6.32
C PRO A 30 23.39 3.88 -5.83
N GLY A 31 23.99 4.77 -6.61
CA GLY A 31 24.14 6.20 -6.26
C GLY A 31 25.44 6.60 -5.54
N THR A 32 26.29 5.64 -5.14
CA THR A 32 27.62 5.95 -4.58
C THR A 32 28.72 5.92 -5.65
N ARG A 33 29.79 6.70 -5.46
CA ARG A 33 30.98 6.65 -6.31
C ARG A 33 31.65 5.28 -6.19
N GLY A 34 31.54 4.45 -7.22
CA GLY A 34 32.19 3.14 -7.29
C GLY A 34 31.95 2.48 -8.66
N ALA A 35 32.92 1.69 -9.12
CA ALA A 35 32.74 0.91 -10.34
C ALA A 35 31.83 -0.30 -10.07
N PRO A 36 30.89 -0.64 -10.98
CA PRO A 36 30.11 -1.85 -10.86
C PRO A 36 31.01 -3.08 -10.82
N ARG A 37 30.72 -4.00 -9.90
CA ARG A 37 31.48 -5.23 -9.72
C ARG A 37 31.05 -6.25 -10.75
N ILE A 38 31.98 -7.00 -11.32
CA ILE A 38 31.65 -8.11 -12.21
C ILE A 38 30.93 -9.17 -11.39
N VAL A 39 29.76 -9.62 -11.86
CA VAL A 39 29.08 -10.79 -11.30
C VAL A 39 29.81 -12.02 -11.84
N HIS A 40 30.17 -12.94 -10.96
CA HIS A 40 30.85 -14.16 -11.34
C HIS A 40 29.89 -15.35 -11.24
N ASP A 41 29.92 -16.21 -12.26
CA ASP A 41 29.17 -17.45 -12.30
C ASP A 41 29.87 -18.49 -11.41
N LYS A 42 29.27 -18.78 -10.26
CA LYS A 42 29.78 -19.79 -9.33
C LYS A 42 29.73 -21.20 -9.92
N ARG A 43 28.79 -21.46 -10.85
CA ARG A 43 28.65 -22.78 -11.50
C ARG A 43 29.75 -23.02 -12.54
N ASN A 44 30.36 -21.95 -13.05
CA ASN A 44 31.41 -21.99 -14.06
C ASN A 44 32.75 -21.49 -13.52
N GLY A 45 33.14 -21.94 -12.33
CA GLY A 45 34.48 -21.71 -11.79
C GLY A 45 34.85 -20.25 -11.49
N GLY A 46 33.86 -19.36 -11.36
CA GLY A 46 34.09 -17.95 -11.10
C GLY A 46 34.43 -17.12 -12.34
N ALA A 47 34.11 -17.58 -13.55
CA ALA A 47 34.13 -16.75 -14.75
C ALA A 47 33.07 -15.62 -14.65
N PRO A 48 33.18 -14.51 -15.40
CA PRO A 48 32.12 -13.51 -15.46
C PRO A 48 30.79 -14.13 -15.89
N LEU A 49 29.68 -13.66 -15.32
CA LEU A 49 28.35 -14.17 -15.63
C LEU A 49 27.87 -13.61 -16.97
N TYR A 50 27.67 -14.52 -17.91
CA TYR A 50 27.00 -14.30 -19.18
C TYR A 50 25.67 -15.06 -19.18
N THR A 51 24.63 -14.44 -19.71
CA THR A 51 23.32 -15.07 -19.98
C THR A 51 22.92 -14.81 -21.42
N ALA A 52 22.03 -15.63 -21.96
CA ALA A 52 21.39 -15.32 -23.24
C ALA A 52 20.63 -13.98 -23.13
N HIS A 53 20.49 -13.27 -24.25
CA HIS A 53 19.77 -12.01 -24.27
C HIS A 53 18.28 -12.18 -23.94
N ASP A 54 17.70 -13.34 -24.21
CA ASP A 54 16.29 -13.68 -23.95
C ASP A 54 16.06 -14.40 -22.60
N VAL A 55 17.05 -14.38 -21.69
CA VAL A 55 16.93 -15.04 -20.38
C VAL A 55 15.73 -14.50 -19.59
N PRO A 56 14.84 -15.36 -19.07
CA PRO A 56 13.71 -14.92 -18.27
C PRO A 56 14.18 -14.43 -16.90
N TYR A 57 13.45 -13.45 -16.33
CA TYR A 57 13.81 -12.84 -15.04
C TYR A 57 14.01 -13.85 -13.88
N PRO A 58 13.17 -14.88 -13.69
CA PRO A 58 13.38 -15.89 -12.65
C PRO A 58 14.71 -16.66 -12.80
N GLU A 59 15.10 -16.98 -14.04
CA GLU A 59 16.36 -17.66 -14.31
C GLU A 59 17.56 -16.77 -14.00
N LEU A 60 17.49 -15.48 -14.38
CA LEU A 60 18.51 -14.51 -13.99
C LEU A 60 18.68 -14.45 -12.46
N CYS A 61 17.57 -14.40 -11.72
CA CYS A 61 17.57 -14.39 -10.25
C CYS A 61 18.29 -15.62 -9.67
N GLU A 62 18.06 -16.81 -10.23
CA GLU A 62 18.76 -18.03 -9.81
C GLU A 62 20.26 -18.00 -10.14
N ARG A 63 20.64 -17.43 -11.29
CA ARG A 63 22.04 -17.33 -11.75
C ARG A 63 22.87 -16.38 -10.87
N VAL A 64 22.23 -15.39 -10.25
CA VAL A 64 22.88 -14.44 -9.32
C VAL A 64 22.62 -14.76 -7.84
N ASP A 65 22.20 -15.99 -7.53
CA ASP A 65 21.88 -16.46 -6.18
C ASP A 65 20.87 -15.58 -5.41
N ARG A 66 19.96 -14.93 -6.14
CA ARG A 66 18.95 -14.00 -5.62
C ARG A 66 19.55 -12.88 -4.75
N VAL A 67 20.80 -12.51 -5.00
CA VAL A 67 21.44 -11.42 -4.24
C VAL A 67 20.70 -10.12 -4.56
N PRO A 68 20.12 -9.45 -3.55
CA PRO A 68 19.35 -8.25 -3.79
C PRO A 68 20.24 -7.08 -4.20
N GLY A 69 19.70 -6.21 -5.05
CA GLY A 69 20.32 -4.95 -5.45
C GLY A 69 20.19 -4.67 -6.94
N TYR A 70 21.04 -3.77 -7.42
CA TYR A 70 20.93 -3.21 -8.75
C TYR A 70 21.96 -3.85 -9.69
N TYR A 71 21.47 -4.39 -10.80
CA TYR A 71 22.27 -5.10 -11.79
C TYR A 71 22.26 -4.34 -13.11
N ARG A 72 23.41 -4.33 -13.77
CA ARG A 72 23.58 -3.79 -15.12
C ARG A 72 24.06 -4.89 -16.05
N GLY A 73 23.32 -5.10 -17.12
CA GLY A 73 23.65 -5.99 -18.23
C GLY A 73 24.29 -5.20 -19.37
N ASP A 74 25.55 -5.47 -19.68
CA ASP A 74 26.16 -4.97 -20.92
C ASP A 74 25.88 -5.95 -22.07
N GLN A 75 25.39 -5.43 -23.19
CA GLN A 75 25.16 -6.21 -24.41
C GLN A 75 26.51 -6.61 -25.04
N VAL A 76 26.69 -7.89 -25.34
CA VAL A 76 27.93 -8.39 -25.96
C VAL A 76 27.66 -9.16 -27.26
N ASP A 77 28.65 -9.12 -28.16
CA ASP A 77 28.65 -9.88 -29.41
C ASP A 77 29.03 -11.36 -29.20
N GLU A 78 29.04 -12.14 -30.28
CA GLU A 78 29.46 -13.56 -30.29
C GLU A 78 30.87 -13.80 -29.73
N ASN A 79 31.74 -12.79 -29.78
CA ASN A 79 33.10 -12.84 -29.24
C ASN A 79 33.19 -12.35 -27.80
N ARG A 80 32.03 -12.15 -27.12
CA ARG A 80 31.91 -11.60 -25.76
C ARG A 80 32.50 -10.21 -25.60
N ARG A 81 32.59 -9.44 -26.69
CA ARG A 81 33.01 -8.04 -26.67
C ARG A 81 31.79 -7.15 -26.49
N VAL A 82 31.93 -6.12 -25.66
CA VAL A 82 30.86 -5.14 -25.44
C VAL A 82 30.59 -4.41 -26.74
N ILE A 83 29.32 -4.35 -27.14
CA ILE A 83 28.92 -3.66 -28.36
C ILE A 83 28.94 -2.15 -28.09
N PRO A 84 29.80 -1.37 -28.78
CA PRO A 84 29.93 0.06 -28.53
C PRO A 84 28.65 0.81 -28.93
N GLY A 85 28.31 1.86 -28.18
CA GLY A 85 27.15 2.72 -28.46
C GLY A 85 25.79 2.13 -28.05
N THR A 86 25.74 0.90 -27.52
CA THR A 86 24.50 0.30 -27.03
C THR A 86 24.17 0.76 -25.61
N LYS A 87 22.87 0.96 -25.34
CA LYS A 87 22.38 1.20 -23.99
C LYS A 87 22.46 -0.11 -23.18
N PRO A 88 23.03 -0.11 -21.96
CA PRO A 88 23.00 -1.28 -21.10
C PRO A 88 21.58 -1.52 -20.57
N PHE A 89 21.33 -2.76 -20.17
CA PHE A 89 20.11 -3.14 -19.46
C PHE A 89 20.29 -2.97 -17.96
N TYR A 90 19.20 -2.69 -17.25
CA TYR A 90 19.18 -2.59 -15.81
C TYR A 90 18.05 -3.42 -15.23
N VAL A 91 18.39 -4.14 -14.14
CA VAL A 91 17.46 -5.01 -13.44
C VAL A 91 17.64 -4.80 -11.94
N THR A 92 16.55 -4.61 -11.22
CA THR A 92 16.56 -4.54 -9.76
C THR A 92 16.04 -5.86 -9.21
N ILE A 93 16.85 -6.55 -8.42
CA ILE A 93 16.40 -7.74 -7.68
C ILE A 93 16.03 -7.28 -6.28
N ALA A 94 14.74 -7.28 -6.00
CA ALA A 94 14.23 -6.95 -4.68
C ALA A 94 14.65 -8.02 -3.67
N THR A 95 14.87 -7.60 -2.41
CA THR A 95 14.99 -8.56 -1.32
C THR A 95 13.60 -9.18 -1.15
N GLU A 96 13.46 -10.49 -1.41
CA GLU A 96 12.29 -11.22 -0.95
C GLU A 96 12.10 -10.89 0.53
N PRO A 97 10.96 -10.31 0.96
CA PRO A 97 10.72 -10.18 2.39
C PRO A 97 10.86 -11.59 2.97
N ARG A 98 11.48 -11.72 4.16
CA ARG A 98 11.84 -13.01 4.81
C ARG A 98 10.73 -14.08 4.88
N ASN A 99 9.51 -13.75 4.45
CA ASN A 99 8.32 -14.59 4.37
C ASN A 99 7.90 -14.97 2.93
N ALA A 100 8.68 -14.69 1.89
CA ALA A 100 8.31 -14.93 0.48
C ALA A 100 8.90 -16.21 -0.14
N ALA A 101 9.38 -17.15 0.67
CA ALA A 101 9.79 -18.45 0.14
C ALA A 101 8.55 -19.30 -0.20
N GLY A 102 8.21 -19.39 -1.49
CA GLY A 102 7.32 -20.44 -2.03
C GLY A 102 5.91 -20.02 -2.49
N ALA A 103 5.71 -18.75 -2.83
CA ALA A 103 4.41 -18.16 -3.13
C ALA A 103 3.94 -18.35 -4.60
N GLY A 104 3.83 -19.60 -5.06
CA GLY A 104 3.36 -19.89 -6.43
C GLY A 104 1.91 -20.35 -6.56
N SER A 105 1.20 -20.61 -5.46
CA SER A 105 -0.19 -21.09 -5.50
C SER A 105 -0.88 -21.06 -4.12
N ALA A 106 -0.17 -21.47 -3.07
CA ALA A 106 -0.75 -21.54 -1.72
C ALA A 106 -0.98 -20.15 -1.09
N THR A 107 -0.17 -19.16 -1.43
CA THR A 107 -0.27 -17.79 -0.89
C THR A 107 -1.46 -17.03 -1.47
N GLU A 108 -1.82 -17.26 -2.73
CA GLU A 108 -2.97 -16.61 -3.35
C GLU A 108 -4.28 -17.19 -2.79
N GLU A 109 -4.32 -18.49 -2.54
CA GLU A 109 -5.43 -19.17 -1.87
C GLU A 109 -5.51 -18.82 -0.38
N LEU A 110 -4.38 -18.68 0.32
CA LEU A 110 -4.34 -18.16 1.69
C LEU A 110 -4.70 -16.67 1.75
N LEU A 111 -4.29 -15.84 0.80
CA LEU A 111 -4.69 -14.43 0.75
C LEU A 111 -6.20 -14.34 0.53
N ARG A 112 -6.72 -15.12 -0.41
CA ARG A 112 -8.16 -15.22 -0.65
C ARG A 112 -8.89 -15.71 0.60
N GLN A 113 -8.37 -16.72 1.30
CA GLN A 113 -8.96 -17.26 2.52
C GLN A 113 -8.89 -16.27 3.69
N VAL A 114 -7.82 -15.48 3.80
CA VAL A 114 -7.67 -14.41 4.80
C VAL A 114 -8.59 -13.24 4.49
N VAL A 115 -8.75 -12.87 3.22
CA VAL A 115 -9.70 -11.83 2.79
C VAL A 115 -11.14 -12.30 3.03
N GLU A 116 -11.48 -13.54 2.69
CA GLU A 116 -12.79 -14.14 3.00
C GLU A 116 -13.04 -14.22 4.51
N ALA A 117 -12.03 -14.57 5.31
CA ALA A 117 -12.12 -14.61 6.77
C ALA A 117 -12.30 -13.21 7.39
N ASN A 118 -11.53 -12.22 6.93
CA ASN A 118 -11.66 -10.83 7.36
C ASN A 118 -13.00 -10.21 6.95
N THR A 119 -13.52 -10.58 5.78
CA THR A 119 -14.84 -10.13 5.32
C THR A 119 -15.94 -10.72 6.19
N ARG A 120 -15.90 -12.03 6.47
CA ARG A 120 -16.86 -12.66 7.40
C ARG A 120 -16.75 -12.11 8.83
N GLN A 121 -15.54 -11.82 9.29
CA GLN A 121 -15.34 -11.22 10.62
C GLN A 121 -15.93 -9.80 10.66
N SER A 122 -15.75 -9.01 9.60
CA SER A 122 -16.34 -7.67 9.47
C SER A 122 -17.87 -7.74 9.39
N GLU A 123 -18.45 -8.66 8.62
CA GLU A 123 -19.89 -8.88 8.58
C GLU A 123 -20.45 -9.29 9.95
N THR A 124 -19.71 -10.10 10.70
CA THR A 124 -20.10 -10.51 12.07
C THR A 124 -20.06 -9.31 13.03
N VAL A 125 -19.03 -8.47 12.95
CA VAL A 125 -18.92 -7.25 13.75
C VAL A 125 -20.00 -6.23 13.37
N ILE A 126 -20.35 -6.10 12.10
CA ILE A 126 -21.45 -5.22 11.64
C ILE A 126 -22.79 -5.73 12.17
N ASN A 127 -23.05 -7.04 12.06
CA ASN A 127 -24.28 -7.64 12.55
C ASN A 127 -24.41 -7.56 14.08
N GLN A 128 -23.31 -7.74 14.81
CA GLN A 128 -23.26 -7.55 16.26
C GLN A 128 -23.32 -6.07 16.64
N GLY A 129 -22.73 -5.17 15.85
CA GLY A 129 -22.77 -3.72 16.02
C GLY A 129 -24.17 -3.16 15.87
N ALA A 130 -24.95 -3.66 14.91
CA ALA A 130 -26.37 -3.30 14.77
C ALA A 130 -27.20 -3.75 15.98
N ALA A 131 -26.91 -4.93 16.54
CA ALA A 131 -27.55 -5.41 17.77
C ALA A 131 -27.13 -4.56 18.99
N LEU A 132 -25.83 -4.27 19.11
CA LEU A 132 -25.25 -3.43 20.15
C LEU A 132 -25.81 -2.00 20.11
N MET A 133 -25.95 -1.41 18.92
CA MET A 133 -26.54 -0.08 18.74
C MET A 133 -28.03 -0.05 19.11
N ARG A 134 -28.77 -1.14 18.85
CA ARG A 134 -30.17 -1.27 19.30
C ARG A 134 -30.25 -1.38 20.82
N GLU A 135 -29.34 -2.11 21.45
CA GLU A 135 -29.25 -2.21 22.90
C GLU A 135 -28.81 -0.89 23.54
N GLN A 136 -27.83 -0.19 22.97
CA GLN A 136 -27.44 1.15 23.41
C GLN A 136 -28.59 2.15 23.26
N ARG A 137 -29.39 2.11 22.18
CA ARG A 137 -30.60 2.94 22.07
C ARG A 137 -31.64 2.62 23.14
N LYS A 138 -31.81 1.34 23.52
CA LYS A 138 -32.70 0.94 24.62
C LYS A 138 -32.16 1.42 25.96
N ALA A 139 -30.87 1.22 26.23
CA ALA A 139 -30.19 1.69 27.44
C ALA A 139 -30.27 3.22 27.57
N MET A 140 -30.03 3.97 26.48
CA MET A 140 -30.18 5.42 26.44
C MET A 140 -31.62 5.90 26.65
N LYS A 141 -32.62 5.16 26.16
CA LYS A 141 -34.04 5.46 26.41
C LYS A 141 -34.41 5.21 27.87
N GLU A 142 -33.96 4.10 28.45
CA GLU A 142 -34.18 3.80 29.87
C GLU A 142 -33.43 4.77 30.77
N MET A 143 -32.19 5.15 30.43
CA MET A 143 -31.43 6.18 31.13
C MET A 143 -32.12 7.54 31.05
N ARG A 144 -32.69 7.93 29.89
CA ARG A 144 -33.51 9.15 29.78
C ARG A 144 -34.78 9.09 30.63
N LYS A 145 -35.43 7.94 30.74
CA LYS A 145 -36.59 7.77 31.64
C LYS A 145 -36.16 7.89 33.10
N LEU A 146 -35.06 7.25 33.48
CA LEU A 146 -34.48 7.29 34.82
C LEU A 146 -34.05 8.71 35.21
N ILE A 147 -33.39 9.44 34.31
CA ILE A 147 -33.06 10.86 34.52
C ILE A 147 -34.34 11.69 34.67
N ARG A 148 -35.39 11.40 33.89
CA ARG A 148 -36.66 12.14 33.98
C ARG A 148 -37.46 11.82 35.26
N THR A 149 -37.36 10.61 35.79
CA THR A 149 -38.03 10.20 37.04
C THR A 149 -37.23 10.55 38.30
N VAL A 150 -35.90 10.62 38.20
CA VAL A 150 -34.98 10.94 39.31
C VAL A 150 -34.61 12.43 39.35
N ALA A 151 -34.89 13.21 38.30
CA ALA A 151 -34.67 14.66 38.29
C ALA A 151 -35.54 15.40 39.31
N ARG A 152 -35.01 15.50 40.54
CA ARG A 152 -35.25 16.63 41.43
C ARG A 152 -34.71 17.91 40.77
N PRO A 153 -35.26 19.10 41.11
CA PRO A 153 -34.94 20.36 40.45
C PRO A 153 -33.43 20.66 40.33
N ASP A 154 -32.58 20.17 41.24
CA ASP A 154 -31.12 20.35 41.17
C ASP A 154 -30.41 19.63 40.01
N LEU A 155 -30.93 18.50 39.51
CA LEU A 155 -30.32 17.78 38.39
C LEU A 155 -30.75 18.31 37.03
N ARG A 156 -31.79 19.14 36.95
CA ARG A 156 -32.16 19.83 35.70
C ARG A 156 -31.13 20.88 35.31
N ASP A 157 -30.41 21.43 36.28
CA ASP A 157 -29.40 22.45 36.06
C ASP A 157 -28.07 21.89 35.55
N VAL A 158 -27.76 20.63 35.86
CA VAL A 158 -26.60 19.89 35.32
C VAL A 158 -26.85 19.42 33.87
N PHE A 159 -28.12 19.34 33.45
CA PHE A 159 -28.50 18.95 32.08
C PHE A 159 -29.13 20.11 31.29
N LYS A 160 -28.90 21.35 31.72
CA LYS A 160 -29.21 22.52 30.89
C LYS A 160 -28.38 22.40 29.60
N ARG A 161 -29.14 22.23 28.52
CA ARG A 161 -28.88 22.16 27.06
C ARG A 161 -27.49 22.45 26.47
N ASP A 162 -26.58 23.10 27.18
CA ASP A 162 -25.29 23.55 26.65
C ASP A 162 -24.26 22.41 26.69
N ASP A 163 -24.20 21.63 27.77
CA ASP A 163 -23.21 20.55 27.91
C ASP A 163 -23.48 19.35 26.98
N ILE A 164 -24.75 19.00 26.73
CA ILE A 164 -25.09 17.89 25.81
C ILE A 164 -24.89 18.31 24.36
N ALA A 165 -25.19 19.57 24.03
CA ALA A 165 -24.95 20.12 22.71
C ALA A 165 -23.45 20.14 22.42
N GLU A 166 -22.64 20.62 23.35
CA GLU A 166 -21.18 20.64 23.24
C GLU A 166 -20.60 19.22 23.14
N LEU A 167 -21.10 18.27 23.92
CA LEU A 167 -20.64 16.88 23.87
C LEU A 167 -20.97 16.21 22.51
N LEU A 168 -22.12 16.55 21.90
CA LEU A 168 -22.52 16.05 20.58
C LEU A 168 -21.69 16.69 19.45
N THR A 169 -21.33 17.97 19.58
CA THR A 169 -20.41 18.67 18.66
C THR A 169 -18.99 18.12 18.77
N ARG A 170 -18.52 17.84 20.00
CA ARG A 170 -17.19 17.27 20.26
C ARG A 170 -17.04 15.82 19.82
N LEU A 171 -18.15 15.09 19.75
CA LEU A 171 -18.24 13.74 19.17
C LEU A 171 -18.53 13.74 17.66
N GLY A 172 -18.64 14.92 17.03
CA GLY A 172 -18.84 15.08 15.57
C GLY A 172 -20.19 14.56 15.06
N LEU A 173 -21.22 14.50 15.93
CA LEU A 173 -22.55 13.96 15.59
C LEU A 173 -23.58 15.07 15.30
N ARG A 174 -23.14 16.31 15.20
CA ARG A 174 -23.96 17.48 14.92
C ARG A 174 -23.24 18.36 13.90
N ASP A 175 -23.74 18.37 12.66
CA ASP A 175 -23.47 19.41 11.66
C ASP A 175 -24.34 20.61 12.04
N ASP A 176 -23.76 21.58 12.73
CA ASP A 176 -24.32 22.93 12.78
C ASP A 176 -23.52 23.76 11.77
N GLU A 177 -23.94 23.75 10.51
CA GLU A 177 -23.81 24.92 9.65
C GLU A 177 -24.70 26.00 10.28
N ASP A 178 -24.11 27.04 10.88
CA ASP A 178 -24.62 28.42 10.91
C ASP A 178 -23.62 29.33 11.66
N GLU A 179 -22.76 29.94 10.85
CA GLU A 179 -22.20 31.30 10.84
C GLU A 179 -22.21 32.24 12.08
N GLU A 180 -20.99 32.79 12.27
CA GLU A 180 -20.63 34.19 12.55
C GLU A 180 -20.56 34.73 14.00
N GLY A 181 -19.34 35.11 14.40
CA GLY A 181 -19.04 35.96 15.54
C GLY A 181 -17.57 35.90 15.96
N GLU A 182 -16.76 36.81 15.39
CA GLU A 182 -15.32 37.03 15.60
C GLU A 182 -14.90 37.11 17.09
N GLU A 183 -13.73 36.54 17.43
CA GLU A 183 -12.63 37.26 18.10
C GLU A 183 -11.35 36.39 18.12
N GLU A 184 -10.24 37.01 17.73
CA GLU A 184 -8.89 36.46 17.60
C GLU A 184 -8.25 36.21 18.99
N GLU A 185 -7.53 35.09 19.16
CA GLU A 185 -6.08 35.07 19.47
C GLU A 185 -5.59 33.65 19.88
N GLU A 186 -4.54 33.21 19.16
CA GLU A 186 -3.47 32.28 19.53
C GLU A 186 -3.80 30.93 20.21
N GLU A 187 -3.91 29.85 19.41
CA GLU A 187 -3.25 28.59 19.73
C GLU A 187 -2.82 27.82 18.47
N ALA A 188 -1.51 27.79 18.23
CA ALA A 188 -0.89 27.19 17.06
C ALA A 188 -0.82 25.64 17.15
N ASN A 189 -1.05 25.00 15.99
CA ASN A 189 -0.62 23.65 15.58
C ASN A 189 -1.49 22.40 15.86
N ALA A 190 -2.68 22.48 16.47
CA ALA A 190 -3.57 21.30 16.58
C ALA A 190 -4.58 21.17 15.43
N ASP A 191 -4.99 22.28 14.84
CA ASP A 191 -6.14 22.33 13.91
C ASP A 191 -5.79 21.83 12.49
N GLY A 192 -4.53 22.01 12.05
CA GLY A 192 -4.05 21.51 10.76
C GLY A 192 -4.03 19.98 10.66
N VAL A 193 -3.62 19.29 11.74
CA VAL A 193 -3.56 17.82 11.76
C VAL A 193 -4.96 17.22 11.77
N VAL A 194 -5.92 17.85 12.46
CA VAL A 194 -7.32 17.41 12.47
C VAL A 194 -7.97 17.64 11.11
N LYS A 195 -7.63 18.73 10.41
CA LYS A 195 -8.08 19.01 9.04
C LYS A 195 -7.51 18.00 8.04
N ASP A 196 -6.22 17.69 8.13
CA ASP A 196 -5.57 16.68 7.29
C ASP A 196 -6.16 15.29 7.51
N ILE A 197 -6.48 14.90 8.75
CA ILE A 197 -7.11 13.61 9.06
C ILE A 197 -8.54 13.56 8.51
N LYS A 198 -9.31 14.66 8.58
CA LYS A 198 -10.65 14.74 7.98
C LYS A 198 -10.59 14.64 6.46
N ASP A 199 -9.62 15.28 5.83
CA ASP A 199 -9.44 15.24 4.37
C ASP A 199 -9.01 13.84 3.89
N ILE A 200 -8.13 13.18 4.63
CA ILE A 200 -7.75 11.78 4.38
C ILE A 200 -8.95 10.84 4.57
N ALA A 201 -9.72 11.02 5.64
CA ALA A 201 -10.91 10.20 5.88
C ALA A 201 -11.93 10.36 4.73
N ASN A 202 -12.19 11.60 4.30
CA ASN A 202 -13.11 11.89 3.20
C ASN A 202 -12.62 11.31 1.86
N GLN A 203 -11.31 11.37 1.57
CA GLN A 203 -10.74 10.74 0.38
C GLN A 203 -10.88 9.21 0.42
N VAL A 204 -10.64 8.59 1.58
CA VAL A 204 -10.75 7.15 1.75
C VAL A 204 -12.21 6.68 1.64
N PHE A 205 -13.17 7.42 2.23
CA PHE A 205 -14.60 7.11 2.11
C PHE A 205 -15.11 7.26 0.67
N SER A 206 -14.69 8.32 -0.04
CA SER A 206 -15.04 8.51 -1.46
C SER A 206 -14.48 7.40 -2.35
N ALA A 207 -13.22 7.01 -2.14
CA ALA A 207 -12.61 5.90 -2.87
C ALA A 207 -13.32 4.56 -2.56
N PHE A 208 -13.75 4.36 -1.32
CA PHE A 208 -14.46 3.16 -0.89
C PHE A 208 -15.88 3.08 -1.48
N GLU A 209 -16.63 4.18 -1.50
CA GLU A 209 -17.93 4.24 -2.17
C GLU A 209 -17.81 3.96 -3.67
N THR A 210 -16.80 4.55 -4.31
CA THR A 210 -16.54 4.32 -5.75
C THR A 210 -16.23 2.85 -6.02
N TYR A 211 -15.40 2.22 -5.20
CA TYR A 211 -15.09 0.79 -5.29
C TYR A 211 -16.31 -0.10 -5.07
N MET A 212 -17.18 0.25 -4.11
CA MET A 212 -18.41 -0.49 -3.82
C MET A 212 -19.43 -0.38 -4.95
N LEU A 213 -19.56 0.80 -5.56
CA LEU A 213 -20.43 1.02 -6.72
C LEU A 213 -19.92 0.27 -7.96
N ASP A 214 -18.62 0.30 -8.23
CA ASP A 214 -18.01 -0.44 -9.33
C ASP A 214 -18.19 -1.97 -9.17
N ARG A 215 -18.03 -2.47 -7.94
CA ARG A 215 -18.27 -3.88 -7.61
C ARG A 215 -19.74 -4.28 -7.69
N ALA A 216 -20.66 -3.37 -7.38
CA ALA A 216 -22.09 -3.60 -7.54
C ALA A 216 -22.49 -3.63 -9.03
N ALA A 217 -21.89 -2.77 -9.86
CA ALA A 217 -22.07 -2.76 -11.31
C ALA A 217 -21.55 -4.06 -11.95
N GLN A 218 -20.34 -4.50 -11.58
CA GLN A 218 -19.76 -5.76 -12.06
C GLN A 218 -20.57 -7.01 -11.67
N ARG A 219 -21.35 -6.95 -10.58
CA ARG A 219 -22.26 -8.03 -10.18
C ARG A 219 -23.63 -7.98 -10.87
N ALA A 220 -24.01 -6.84 -11.45
CA ALA A 220 -25.24 -6.69 -12.21
C ALA A 220 -25.08 -7.09 -13.68
N GLU A 221 -23.84 -7.08 -14.19
CA GLU A 221 -23.48 -7.48 -15.56
C GLU A 221 -23.10 -8.97 -15.71
N ALA A 222 -23.01 -9.72 -14.62
CA ALA A 222 -22.71 -11.16 -14.57
C ALA A 222 -23.96 -12.00 -14.28
#